data_AF-A0A7Y9XW90-F1
#
_entry.id   AF-A0A7Y9XW90-F1
#
_cell.length_a   1.000
_cell.length_b   1.000
_cell.length_c   1.000
_cell.angle_alpha   90.00
_cell.angle_beta   90.00
_cell.angle_gamma   90.00
#
_symmetry.space_group_name_H-M   'P 1'
#
loop_
_entity.id
_entity.type
_entity.pdbx_description
1 polymer ?
#
loop_
_entity_poly.entity_id
_entity_poly.type
_entity_poly.pdbx_seq_one_letter_code
_entity_poly.pdbx_strand_id
1 'polypeptide(L)'
;MKSTPFALATLSVAAIGLVLTGATAHAKDVTVTYHDLDLNTAAGQKSLEKRLDRAAREACGYDEIPTGSRLRSSDAVRCYKSVSVQARGHMAKLVDDARLGG
;
A
#
# COMPACT_ATOMS: atom_id res chain seq x y z
N MET A 1 4.71 46.83 9.28
CA MET A 1 3.71 46.34 8.30
C MET A 1 4.22 45.01 7.74
N LYS A 2 3.33 44.02 7.55
CA LYS A 2 3.54 42.59 7.18
C LYS A 2 4.05 41.68 8.30
N SER A 3 3.45 40.53 8.66
CA SER A 3 2.19 39.88 8.27
C SER A 3 1.91 38.74 9.27
N THR A 4 0.67 38.69 9.78
CA THR A 4 -0.18 37.52 10.16
C THR A 4 0.48 36.21 10.65
N PRO A 5 0.16 35.73 11.87
CA PRO A 5 0.54 34.39 12.31
C PRO A 5 -0.31 33.32 11.60
N PHE A 6 0.35 32.41 10.88
CA PHE A 6 -0.25 31.19 10.35
C PHE A 6 -0.67 30.29 11.51
N ALA A 7 -1.98 30.15 11.70
CA ALA A 7 -2.56 29.17 12.61
C ALA A 7 -2.18 27.76 12.12
N LEU A 8 -1.42 27.04 12.94
CA LEU A 8 -1.12 25.63 12.76
C LEU A 8 -2.40 24.83 13.06
N ALA A 9 -3.15 24.49 12.02
CA ALA A 9 -4.16 23.44 12.10
C ALA A 9 -3.43 22.10 12.26
N THR A 10 -3.46 21.56 13.47
CA THR A 10 -3.02 20.19 13.77
C THR A 10 -4.02 19.22 13.15
N LEU A 11 -3.75 18.78 11.92
CA LEU A 11 -4.40 17.61 11.33
C LEU A 11 -3.94 16.38 12.12
N SER A 12 -4.85 15.81 12.88
CA SER A 12 -4.68 14.52 13.55
C SER A 12 -4.56 13.42 12.50
N VAL A 13 -3.32 13.01 12.20
CA VAL A 13 -3.05 11.90 11.27
C VAL A 13 -3.47 10.59 11.93
N ALA A 14 -4.58 10.02 11.48
CA ALA A 14 -4.97 8.66 11.81
C ALA A 14 -3.96 7.68 11.18
N ALA A 15 -3.23 6.95 12.03
CA ALA A 15 -2.32 5.91 11.60
C ALA A 15 -3.12 4.68 11.12
N ILE A 16 -3.33 4.55 9.81
CA ILE A 16 -3.98 3.38 9.23
C ILE A 16 -2.89 2.53 8.55
N GLY A 17 -2.52 1.42 9.19
CA GLY A 17 -1.66 0.41 8.58
C GLY A 17 -2.49 -0.56 7.73
N LEU A 18 -2.04 -0.85 6.50
CA LEU A 18 -2.66 -1.87 5.67
C LEU A 18 -2.01 -3.23 5.96
N VAL A 19 -2.79 -4.19 6.46
CA VAL A 19 -2.36 -5.59 6.59
C VAL A 19 -2.85 -6.35 5.36
N LEU A 20 -1.92 -6.76 4.50
CA LEU A 20 -2.22 -7.61 3.35
C LEU A 20 -2.12 -9.08 3.80
N THR A 21 -3.25 -9.71 4.09
CA THR A 21 -3.28 -11.16 4.37
C THR A 21 -3.35 -11.92 3.05
N GLY A 22 -2.29 -12.66 2.73
CA GLY A 22 -2.35 -13.60 1.62
C GLY A 22 -3.11 -14.86 2.03
N ALA A 23 -3.94 -15.40 1.14
CA ALA A 23 -4.77 -16.59 1.39
C ALA A 23 -3.97 -17.92 1.51
N THR A 24 -2.66 -17.86 1.67
CA THR A 24 -1.76 -19.03 1.72
C THR A 24 -0.98 -19.02 3.03
N ALA A 25 -0.71 -20.20 3.57
CA ALA A 25 0.01 -20.40 4.84
C ALA A 25 1.46 -19.83 4.87
N HIS A 26 1.94 -19.26 3.76
CA HIS A 26 3.26 -18.64 3.61
C HIS A 26 3.19 -17.12 3.34
N ALA A 27 2.01 -16.51 3.40
CA ALA A 27 1.90 -15.08 3.21
C ALA A 27 2.54 -14.35 4.39
N LYS A 28 3.63 -13.63 4.13
CA LYS A 28 4.23 -12.76 5.16
C LYS A 28 3.34 -11.54 5.34
N ASP A 29 3.01 -11.21 6.59
CA ASP A 29 2.33 -9.96 6.90
C ASP A 29 3.27 -8.79 6.58
N VAL A 30 2.99 -8.08 5.49
CA VAL A 30 3.74 -6.89 5.09
C VAL A 30 2.90 -5.66 5.41
N THR A 31 3.43 -4.82 6.31
CA THR A 31 2.82 -3.52 6.63
C THR A 31 3.37 -2.45 5.69
N VAL A 32 2.49 -1.75 4.98
CA VAL A 32 2.87 -0.64 4.08
C VAL A 32 2.49 0.69 4.71
N THR A 33 3.49 1.50 5.04
CA THR A 33 3.32 2.87 5.53
C THR A 33 3.32 3.87 4.37
N TYR A 34 2.40 4.84 4.42
CA TYR A 34 2.21 5.83 3.36
C TYR A 34 2.03 7.27 3.88
N HIS A 35 2.27 7.50 5.17
CA HIS A 35 2.13 8.82 5.82
C HIS A 35 3.09 9.88 5.25
N ASP A 36 4.15 9.46 4.59
CA ASP A 36 5.12 10.32 3.90
C ASP A 36 4.67 10.72 2.48
N LEU A 37 3.56 10.18 2.00
CA LEU A 37 3.06 10.40 0.65
C LEU A 37 1.81 11.27 0.66
N ASP A 38 1.83 12.33 -0.15
CA ASP A 38 0.64 13.13 -0.39
C ASP A 38 -0.30 12.44 -1.38
N LEU A 39 -1.31 11.76 -0.86
CA LEU A 39 -2.31 11.03 -1.64
C LEU A 39 -3.27 11.96 -2.41
N ASN A 40 -3.25 13.27 -2.17
CA ASN A 40 -3.98 14.25 -2.98
C ASN A 40 -3.27 14.56 -4.31
N THR A 41 -2.03 14.09 -4.48
CA THR A 41 -1.27 14.27 -5.71
C THR A 41 -1.16 12.96 -6.48
N ALA A 42 -1.16 13.05 -7.81
CA ALA A 42 -0.91 11.88 -8.68
C ALA A 42 0.47 11.24 -8.42
N ALA A 43 1.45 12.04 -7.98
CA ALA A 43 2.78 11.56 -7.63
C ALA A 43 2.78 10.70 -6.35
N GLY A 44 2.06 11.12 -5.31
CA GLY A 44 1.93 10.36 -4.07
C GLY A 44 1.13 9.08 -4.25
N GLN A 45 0.01 9.14 -5.00
CA GLN A 45 -0.78 7.95 -5.35
C GLN A 45 0.06 6.91 -6.11
N LYS A 46 0.82 7.33 -7.13
CA LYS A 46 1.69 6.44 -7.89
C LYS A 46 2.80 5.82 -7.05
N SER A 47 3.30 6.57 -6.07
CA SER A 47 4.32 6.08 -5.14
C SER A 47 3.75 5.03 -4.19
N LEU A 48 2.53 5.24 -3.69
CA LEU A 48 1.82 4.27 -2.87
C LEU A 48 1.51 3.00 -3.67
N GLU A 49 1.03 3.13 -4.90
CA GLU A 49 0.75 1.98 -5.77
C GLU A 49 2.00 1.12 -5.97
N LYS A 50 3.16 1.73 -6.24
CA LYS A 50 4.44 1.01 -6.35
C LYS A 50 4.83 0.29 -5.06
N ARG A 51 4.56 0.90 -3.90
CA ARG A 51 4.86 0.29 -2.60
C ARG A 51 3.95 -0.89 -2.29
N LEU A 52 2.65 -0.73 -2.53
CA LEU A 52 1.65 -1.79 -2.39
C LEU A 52 1.97 -2.97 -3.31
N ASP A 53 2.35 -2.69 -4.55
CA ASP A 53 2.76 -3.68 -5.53
C ASP A 53 4.01 -4.46 -5.09
N ARG A 54 5.03 -3.77 -4.55
CA ARG A 54 6.21 -4.42 -3.97
C ARG A 54 5.85 -5.27 -2.74
N ALA A 55 5.06 -4.73 -1.83
CA ALA A 55 4.61 -5.44 -0.63
C ALA A 55 3.78 -6.68 -0.97
N ALA A 56 2.91 -6.60 -1.98
CA ALA A 56 2.14 -7.74 -2.46
C ALA A 56 3.03 -8.84 -3.03
N ARG A 57 4.08 -8.48 -3.79
CA ARG A 57 5.06 -9.44 -4.28
C ARG A 57 5.84 -10.09 -3.15
N GLU A 58 6.27 -9.32 -2.17
CA GLU A 58 7.03 -9.80 -1.02
C GLU A 58 6.19 -10.70 -0.10
N ALA A 59 4.95 -10.28 0.20
CA ALA A 59 4.00 -11.07 0.98
C ALA A 59 3.73 -12.44 0.33
N CYS A 60 3.58 -12.47 -1.00
CA CYS A 60 3.25 -13.69 -1.74
C CYS A 60 4.46 -14.47 -2.25
N GLY A 61 5.70 -14.03 -1.98
CA GLY A 61 6.91 -14.64 -2.54
C GLY A 61 6.92 -14.67 -4.07
N TYR A 62 6.32 -13.67 -4.73
CA TYR A 62 6.14 -13.66 -6.20
C TYR A 62 7.46 -13.62 -6.98
N ASP A 63 8.49 -13.05 -6.38
CA ASP A 63 9.85 -12.99 -6.93
C ASP A 63 10.73 -14.15 -6.43
N GLU A 64 10.23 -14.98 -5.51
CA GLU A 64 10.91 -16.20 -5.07
C GLU A 64 10.73 -17.29 -6.14
N ILE A 65 11.85 -17.68 -6.76
CA ILE A 65 11.88 -18.83 -7.65
C ILE A 65 12.24 -20.05 -6.78
N PRO A 66 11.33 -21.02 -6.61
CA PRO A 66 11.61 -22.19 -5.79
C PRO A 66 12.81 -22.97 -6.35
N THR A 67 13.76 -23.31 -5.48
CA THR A 67 14.94 -24.08 -5.85
C THR A 67 14.53 -25.43 -6.43
N GLY A 68 14.90 -25.70 -7.68
CA GLY A 68 14.54 -26.93 -8.41
C GLY A 68 13.48 -26.74 -9.50
N SER A 69 12.85 -25.57 -9.60
CA SER A 69 11.95 -25.22 -10.71
C SER A 69 12.28 -23.82 -11.24
N ARG A 70 12.34 -23.66 -12.57
CA ARG A 70 12.43 -22.32 -13.20
C ARG A 70 11.05 -21.66 -13.33
N LEU A 71 9.98 -22.36 -12.97
CA LEU A 71 8.62 -21.84 -13.05
C LEU A 71 8.21 -21.21 -11.72
N ARG A 72 7.61 -20.02 -11.83
CA ARG A 72 6.93 -19.34 -10.73
C ARG A 72 5.79 -20.22 -10.21
N SER A 73 5.61 -20.26 -8.89
CA SER A 73 4.48 -21.00 -8.31
C SER A 73 3.15 -20.39 -8.76
N SER A 74 2.20 -21.21 -9.22
CA SER A 74 0.86 -20.76 -9.56
C SER A 74 0.15 -20.16 -8.34
N ASP A 75 0.48 -20.62 -7.14
CA ASP A 75 -0.02 -20.09 -5.87
C ASP A 75 0.45 -18.66 -5.63
N ALA A 76 1.74 -18.38 -5.89
CA ALA A 76 2.30 -17.04 -5.76
C ALA A 76 1.63 -16.05 -6.73
N VAL A 77 1.34 -16.49 -7.97
CA VAL A 77 0.64 -15.67 -8.97
C VAL A 77 -0.81 -15.38 -8.54
N ARG A 78 -1.53 -16.39 -8.03
CA ARG A 78 -2.91 -16.22 -7.55
C ARG A 78 -2.97 -15.32 -6.32
N CYS A 79 -2.04 -15.51 -5.38
CA CYS A 79 -1.90 -14.67 -4.20
C CYS A 79 -1.67 -13.21 -4.61
N TYR A 80 -0.67 -12.96 -5.46
CA TYR A 80 -0.37 -11.61 -5.95
C TYR A 80 -1.60 -10.95 -6.56
N LYS A 81 -2.32 -11.63 -7.47
CA LYS A 81 -3.54 -11.07 -8.07
C LYS A 81 -4.62 -10.71 -7.05
N SER A 82 -4.89 -11.60 -6.09
CA SER A 82 -5.89 -11.36 -5.04
C SER A 82 -5.49 -10.15 -4.17
N VAL A 83 -4.25 -10.13 -3.74
CA VAL A 83 -3.69 -9.08 -2.87
C VAL A 83 -3.63 -7.74 -3.60
N SER A 84 -3.25 -7.70 -4.89
CA SER A 84 -3.26 -6.47 -5.69
C SER A 84 -4.66 -5.86 -5.81
N VAL A 85 -5.71 -6.69 -5.94
CA VAL A 85 -7.10 -6.21 -5.99
C VAL A 85 -7.50 -5.59 -4.65
N GLN A 86 -7.18 -6.24 -3.54
CA GLN A 86 -7.43 -5.70 -2.20
C GLN A 86 -6.68 -4.38 -1.97
N ALA A 87 -5.38 -4.36 -2.29
CA ALA A 87 -4.53 -3.18 -2.14
C ALA A 87 -5.06 -1.97 -2.93
N ARG A 88 -5.56 -2.18 -4.15
CA ARG A 88 -6.21 -1.13 -4.95
C ARG A 88 -7.50 -0.64 -4.32
N GLY A 89 -8.33 -1.53 -3.79
CA GLY A 89 -9.56 -1.17 -3.08
C GLY A 89 -9.27 -0.32 -1.83
N HIS A 90 -8.24 -0.69 -1.08
CA HIS A 90 -7.77 0.10 0.05
C HIS A 90 -7.20 1.45 -0.38
N MET A 91 -6.36 1.50 -1.41
CA MET A 91 -5.84 2.75 -1.95
C MET A 91 -6.98 3.69 -2.37
N ALA A 92 -8.02 3.17 -3.03
CA ALA A 92 -9.18 3.97 -3.43
C ALA A 92 -9.89 4.58 -2.22
N LYS A 93 -10.10 3.82 -1.15
CA LYS A 93 -10.66 4.33 0.11
C LYS A 93 -9.76 5.41 0.73
N LEU A 94 -8.46 5.16 0.81
CA LEU A 94 -7.50 6.11 1.38
C LEU A 94 -7.42 7.42 0.60
N VAL A 95 -7.49 7.35 -0.73
CA VAL A 95 -7.52 8.53 -1.60
C VAL A 95 -8.84 9.28 -1.44
N ASP A 96 -9.96 8.57 -1.32
CA ASP A 96 -11.26 9.18 -1.08
C ASP A 96 -11.32 9.88 0.28
N ASP A 97 -10.84 9.22 1.34
CA ASP A 97 -10.72 9.78 2.70
C ASP A 97 -9.78 11.00 2.69
N ALA A 98 -8.63 10.92 2.03
CA ALA A 98 -7.70 12.04 1.92
C ALA A 98 -8.30 13.26 1.19
N ARG A 99 -9.20 13.01 0.22
CA ARG A 99 -9.91 14.06 -0.52
C ARG A 99 -11.05 14.68 0.29
N LEU A 100 -11.71 13.92 1.14
CA LEU A 100 -12.84 14.38 1.96
C LEU A 100 -12.40 15.19 3.20
N GLY A 101 -11.10 15.25 3.48
CA GLY A 101 -10.52 16.04 4.57
C GLY A 101 -10.51 15.25 5.87
N GLY A 102 -9.31 14.94 6.36
CA GLY A 102 -9.09 14.35 7.69
C GLY A 102 -9.44 15.28 8.83
#